data_AF-A0A644WM04-F1
#
_entry.id   AF-A0A644WM04-F1
#
_cell.length_a   1.000
_cell.length_b   1.000
_cell.length_c   1.000
_cell.angle_alpha   90.00
_cell.angle_beta   90.00
_cell.angle_gamma   90.00
#
_symmetry.space_group_name_H-M   'P 1'
#
loop_
_entity.id
_entity.type
_entity.pdbx_description
1 polymer ?
#
loop_
_entity_poly.entity_id
_entity_poly.type
_entity_poly.pdbx_seq_one_letter_code
_entity_poly.pdbx_strand_id
1 'polypeptide(L)' 'MIYVCEKCHFTFERVGSIEQCPDCGKMSICQAKEEEINKYLQIKDEFRKTNLLFVDQREEHG' A
#
# COMPACT_ATOMS: atom_id res chain seq x y z
N MET A 1 -8.99 -1.89 1.86
CA MET A 1 -8.84 -3.35 1.70
C MET A 1 -7.64 -3.58 0.79
N ILE A 2 -6.69 -4.44 1.19
CA ILE A 2 -5.41 -4.60 0.46
C ILE A 2 -5.56 -5.69 -0.61
N TYR A 3 -5.09 -5.40 -1.81
CA TYR A 3 -5.10 -6.30 -2.96
C TYR A 3 -3.69 -6.50 -3.48
N VAL A 4 -3.44 -7.66 -4.06
CA VAL A 4 -2.18 -8.01 -4.72
C VAL A 4 -2.46 -8.42 -6.15
N CYS A 5 -1.65 -7.92 -7.08
CA CYS A 5 -1.70 -8.38 -8.45
C CYS A 5 -0.88 -9.65 -8.62
N GLU A 6 -1.46 -10.75 -9.08
CA GLU A 6 -0.71 -12.01 -9.31
C GLU A 6 0.25 -11.91 -10.51
N LYS A 7 0.06 -10.93 -11.40
CA LYS A 7 0.93 -10.72 -12.57
C LYS A 7 2.19 -9.92 -12.23
N CYS A 8 2.03 -8.83 -11.47
CA CYS A 8 3.11 -7.90 -11.15
C CYS A 8 3.59 -8.01 -9.71
N HIS A 9 2.92 -8.85 -8.90
CA HIS A 9 3.15 -8.98 -7.45
C HIS A 9 3.07 -7.63 -6.73
N PHE A 10 2.27 -6.71 -7.28
CA PHE A 10 2.10 -5.37 -6.76
C PHE A 10 0.98 -5.37 -5.70
N THR A 11 1.34 -5.03 -4.46
CA THR A 11 0.41 -4.98 -3.32
C THR A 11 0.01 -3.53 -3.05
N PHE A 12 -1.30 -3.26 -3.08
CA PHE A 12 -1.84 -1.91 -2.94
C PHE A 12 -3.18 -1.88 -2.20
N GLU A 13 -3.52 -0.73 -1.65
CA GLU A 13 -4.85 -0.50 -1.09
C GLU A 13 -5.83 -0.14 -2.21
N ARG A 14 -6.92 -0.91 -2.34
CA ARG A 14 -7.99 -0.57 -3.27
C ARG A 14 -8.74 0.65 -2.74
N VAL A 15 -8.61 1.77 -3.45
CA VAL A 15 -9.36 3.00 -3.21
C VAL A 15 -10.43 3.13 -4.30
N GLY A 16 -11.70 2.95 -3.94
CA GLY A 16 -12.83 3.03 -4.86
C GLY A 16 -13.08 1.80 -5.73
N SER A 17 -13.70 2.00 -6.90
CA SER A 17 -14.16 0.93 -7.81
C SER A 17 -13.07 0.46 -8.80
N ILE A 18 -11.86 0.22 -8.30
CA ILE A 18 -10.76 -0.25 -9.15
C ILE A 18 -10.86 -1.78 -9.26
N GLU A 19 -11.18 -2.29 -10.45
CA GLU A 19 -11.26 -3.73 -10.76
C GLU A 19 -10.05 -4.25 -11.53
N GLN A 20 -9.12 -3.34 -11.87
CA GLN A 20 -7.93 -3.60 -12.67
C GLN A 20 -6.70 -3.12 -11.92
N CYS A 21 -5.57 -3.83 -12.08
CA CYS A 21 -4.31 -3.38 -11.50
C CYS A 21 -3.93 -2.00 -12.08
N PRO A 22 -3.69 -0.98 -11.24
CA PRO A 22 -3.32 0.35 -11.73
C PRO A 22 -1.94 0.38 -12.42
N ASP A 23 -1.09 -0.60 -12.13
CA ASP A 23 0.27 -0.68 -12.70
C ASP A 23 0.28 -1.37 -14.08
N CYS A 24 -0.49 -2.45 -14.25
CA CYS A 24 -0.45 -3.26 -15.48
C CYS A 24 -1.77 -3.34 -16.26
N GLY A 25 -2.85 -2.76 -15.74
CA GLY A 25 -4.19 -2.77 -16.34
C GLY A 25 -4.88 -4.15 -16.36
N LYS A 26 -4.28 -5.19 -15.79
CA LYS A 26 -4.86 -6.55 -15.80
C LYS A 26 -5.83 -6.75 -14.65
N MET A 27 -6.89 -7.52 -14.90
CA MET A 27 -7.90 -7.92 -13.91
C MET A 27 -7.42 -9.04 -12.95
N SER A 28 -6.13 -9.40 -13.00
CA SER A 28 -5.51 -10.39 -12.11
C SER A 28 -5.15 -9.76 -10.75
N ILE A 29 -6.12 -9.10 -10.11
CA ILE A 29 -6.00 -8.58 -8.75
C ILE A 29 -6.81 -9.46 -7.81
N CYS A 30 -6.16 -9.97 -6.77
CA CYS A 30 -6.79 -10.79 -5.76
C CYS A 30 -6.63 -10.13 -4.39
N GLN A 31 -7.54 -10.41 -3.47
CA GLN A 31 -7.42 -9.90 -2.11
C GLN A 31 -6.12 -10.44 -1.50
N ALA A 32 -5.32 -9.57 -0.89
CA ALA A 32 -4.10 -9.99 -0.23
C ALA A 32 -4.43 -10.99 0.89
N LYS A 33 -3.60 -12.03 1.01
CA LYS A 33 -3.70 -12.98 2.12
C LYS A 33 -3.33 -12.28 3.42
N GLU A 34 -3.77 -12.82 4.55
CA GLU A 34 -3.52 -12.24 5.87
C GLU A 34 -2.02 -12.04 6.14
N GLU A 35 -1.17 -12.98 5.71
CA GLU A 35 0.30 -12.86 5.78
C GLU A 35 0.83 -11.64 5.01
N GLU A 36 0.34 -11.42 3.78
CA GLU A 36 0.77 -10.32 2.93
C GLU A 36 0.25 -8.98 3.45
N ILE A 37 -0.96 -8.95 4.02
CA ILE A 37 -1.51 -7.79 4.72
C ILE A 37 -0.63 -7.44 5.92
N ASN A 38 -0.24 -8.43 6.72
CA ASN A 38 0.60 -8.21 7.89
C ASN A 38 1.97 -7.64 7.50
N LYS A 39 2.64 -8.22 6.50
CA LYS A 39 3.90 -7.69 5.95
C LYS A 39 3.73 -6.26 5.42
N TYR A 40 2.67 -5.98 4.67
CA TYR A 40 2.40 -4.64 4.14
C TYR A 40 2.20 -3.62 5.27
N LEU A 41 1.43 -3.97 6.31
CA LEU A 41 1.22 -3.12 7.47
C LEU A 41 2.50 -2.93 8.29
N GLN A 42 3.29 -3.98 8.47
CA GLN A 42 4.57 -3.91 9.17
C GLN A 42 5.55 -3.01 8.41
N ILE A 43 5.70 -3.21 7.11
CA ILE A 43 6.54 -2.35 6.27
C ILE A 43 6.01 -0.92 6.32
N LYS A 44 4.69 -0.69 6.24
CA LYS A 44 4.10 0.65 6.33
C LYS A 44 4.31 1.32 7.68
N ASP A 45 4.26 0.57 8.79
CA ASP A 45 4.53 1.08 10.14
C ASP A 45 6.02 1.40 10.31
N GLU A 46 6.90 0.51 9.85
CA GLU A 46 8.35 0.72 9.86
C GLU A 46 8.74 1.89 8.94
N PHE A 47 8.14 2.00 7.75
CA PHE A 47 8.28 3.16 6.87
C PHE A 47 7.71 4.39 7.54
N ARG A 48 6.58 4.34 8.25
CA ARG A 48 6.04 5.49 8.96
C ARG A 48 7.00 5.95 10.05
N LYS A 49 7.61 5.04 10.81
CA LYS A 49 8.61 5.34 11.86
C LYS A 49 9.93 5.85 11.27
N THR A 50 10.44 5.22 10.20
CA THR A 50 11.66 5.63 9.49
C THR A 50 11.46 6.93 8.73
N ASN A 51 10.31 7.13 8.09
CA ASN A 51 9.96 8.36 7.37
C ASN A 51 9.54 9.48 8.35
N LEU A 52 9.20 9.16 9.61
CA LEU A 52 9.06 10.16 10.68
C LEU A 52 10.40 10.82 11.05
N LEU A 53 11.55 10.19 10.75
CA LEU A 53 12.86 10.83 10.91
C LEU A 53 13.13 11.92 9.86
N PHE A 54 12.25 12.10 8.87
CA PHE A 54 12.36 13.14 7.83
C PHE A 54 11.11 14.04 7.69
N VAL A 55 10.06 13.85 8.48
CA VAL A 55 8.88 14.75 8.51
C VAL A 55 8.84 15.51 9.85
N ASP A 56 9.99 16.02 10.27
CA ASP A 56 10.12 17.14 11.20
C ASP A 56 10.42 18.41 10.38
N GLN A 57 9.48 18.80 9.53
CA GLN A 57 9.44 20.15 8.93
C GLN A 57 8.07 20.41 8.29
N ARG A 58 7.02 20.36 9.12
CA ARG A 58 5.83 21.23 8.97
C ARG A 58 4.91 21.06 10.17
N GLU A 59 5.38 21.55 11.31
CA GLU A 59 4.48 22.17 12.27
C GLU A 59 4.56 23.69 12.07
N GLU A 60 3.40 24.34 12.13
CA GLU A 60 3.18 25.77 12.42
C GLU A 60 3.33 26.84 11.30
N HIS A 61 2.20 27.14 10.66
CA HIS A 61 1.64 28.49 10.49
C HIS A 61 0.21 28.26 9.98
N GLY A 62 -0.88 28.68 10.62
CA GLY A 62 -1.13 29.94 11.32
C GLY A 62 -2.46 30.44 10.77
#